data_AF-A0A2K6NCC8-F1
#
_entry.id   AF-A0A2K6NCC8-F1
#
_cell.length_a   1.000
_cell.length_b   1.000
_cell.length_c   1.000
_cell.angle_alpha   90.00
_cell.angle_beta   90.00
_cell.angle_gamma   90.00
#
_symmetry.space_group_name_H-M   'P 1'
#
loop_
_entity.id
_entity.type
_entity.pdbx_description
1 polymer ?
#
loop_
_entity_poly.entity_id
_entity_poly.type
_entity_poly.pdbx_seq_one_letter_code
_entity_poly.pdbx_strand_id
1 'polypeptide(L)'
;MGSSGDDGYRLLNEYANGFMVSQVLFAACELGVFDLLAEAPGPLDVAAVAAGVEASSHGTELLLDTCVSLKLLKVETRAGKAFYENTELSSAYLTRVSPTSQCSLLKYLGRTSYGCWGHLADAVREGKNQYLETFGVPAEDLFTAIYRSEGERLQFMRALQDVWSVNGRSVLTAFDLSGFPRMCDLGGGGILVIESLLDEDRRGPLLTQLYSLNMLVQTEGQERTPTHYHMLLSSAGFRDFQFKKTGAIYDAVLVRK
;
A
#
# COMPACT_ATOMS: atom_id res chain seq x y z
N MET A 1 11.58 -24.18 -25.18
CA MET A 1 12.58 -24.08 -24.11
C MET A 1 13.28 -22.74 -24.28
N GLY A 2 12.77 -21.68 -23.67
CA GLY A 2 13.48 -20.40 -23.62
C GLY A 2 14.75 -20.61 -22.80
N SER A 3 15.90 -20.21 -23.33
CA SER A 3 17.17 -20.34 -22.61
C SER A 3 17.14 -19.45 -21.36
N SER A 4 17.67 -19.90 -20.24
CA SER A 4 17.67 -19.21 -18.93
C SER A 4 18.12 -17.74 -18.93
N GLY A 5 18.85 -17.29 -19.96
CA GLY A 5 19.19 -15.86 -20.14
C GLY A 5 18.01 -14.99 -20.57
N ASP A 6 17.04 -15.55 -21.29
CA ASP A 6 15.81 -14.88 -21.74
C ASP A 6 14.86 -14.63 -20.55
N ASP A 7 14.76 -15.61 -19.65
CA ASP A 7 13.98 -15.48 -18.41
C ASP A 7 14.56 -14.43 -17.46
N GLY A 8 15.89 -14.37 -17.33
CA GLY A 8 16.57 -13.38 -16.50
C GLY A 8 16.39 -11.95 -17.03
N TYR A 9 16.49 -11.76 -18.35
CA TYR A 9 16.27 -10.44 -18.97
C TYR A 9 14.80 -10.01 -18.89
N ARG A 10 13.86 -10.94 -19.06
CA ARG A 10 12.43 -10.67 -18.87
C ARG A 10 12.13 -10.18 -17.45
N LEU A 11 12.66 -10.87 -16.44
CA LEU A 11 12.49 -10.49 -15.04
C LEU A 11 13.10 -9.12 -14.73
N LEU A 12 14.30 -8.83 -15.26
CA LEU A 12 14.93 -7.51 -15.11
C LEU A 12 14.03 -6.40 -15.68
N ASN A 13 13.43 -6.62 -16.85
CA ASN A 13 12.52 -5.66 -17.46
C ASN A 13 11.23 -5.50 -16.66
N GLU A 14 10.68 -6.56 -16.06
CA GLU A 14 9.52 -6.45 -15.17
C GLU A 14 9.82 -5.53 -13.97
N TYR A 15 10.98 -5.68 -13.34
CA TYR A 15 11.38 -4.83 -12.22
C TYR A 15 11.68 -3.40 -12.66
N ALA A 16 12.43 -3.22 -13.75
CA ALA A 16 12.77 -1.90 -14.27
C ALA A 16 11.53 -1.09 -14.68
N ASN A 17 10.48 -1.75 -15.16
CA ASN A 17 9.24 -1.11 -15.60
C ASN A 17 8.13 -1.07 -14.53
N GLY A 18 8.36 -1.67 -13.36
CA GLY A 18 7.37 -1.76 -12.29
C GLY A 18 6.86 -0.39 -11.82
N PHE A 19 7.71 0.64 -11.83
CA PHE A 19 7.32 2.00 -11.46
C PHE A 19 6.23 2.57 -12.40
N MET A 20 6.27 2.23 -13.69
CA MET A 20 5.26 2.66 -14.65
C MET A 20 3.92 1.99 -14.37
N VAL A 21 3.94 0.70 -14.02
CA VAL A 21 2.73 -0.05 -13.62
C VAL A 21 2.10 0.57 -12.36
N SER A 22 2.92 0.93 -11.36
CA SER A 22 2.44 1.62 -10.17
C SER A 22 1.80 2.98 -10.51
N GLN A 23 2.44 3.79 -11.37
CA GLN A 23 1.90 5.09 -11.78
C GLN A 23 0.60 4.97 -12.58
N VAL A 24 0.45 3.95 -13.43
CA VAL A 24 -0.82 3.67 -14.13
C VAL A 24 -1.94 3.43 -13.11
N LEU A 25 -1.70 2.58 -12.10
CA LEU A 25 -2.67 2.32 -11.04
C LEU A 25 -3.00 3.60 -10.25
N PHE A 26 -1.99 4.37 -9.85
CA PHE A 26 -2.18 5.61 -9.10
C PHE A 26 -2.95 6.66 -9.90
N ALA A 27 -2.59 6.87 -11.17
CA ALA A 27 -3.25 7.81 -12.07
C ALA A 27 -4.71 7.41 -12.33
N ALA A 28 -5.00 6.13 -12.55
CA ALA A 28 -6.37 5.65 -12.74
C ALA A 28 -7.24 5.88 -11.48
N CYS A 29 -6.67 5.65 -10.27
CA CYS A 29 -7.34 5.99 -9.01
C CYS A 29 -7.53 7.50 -8.84
N GLU A 30 -6.52 8.31 -9.16
CA GLU A 30 -6.55 9.76 -9.03
C GLU A 30 -7.60 10.40 -9.95
N LEU A 31 -7.64 9.98 -11.22
CA LEU A 31 -8.62 10.41 -12.20
C LEU A 31 -10.04 9.89 -11.93
N GLY A 32 -10.21 8.92 -11.02
CA GLY A 32 -11.53 8.39 -10.66
C GLY A 32 -12.14 7.47 -11.73
N VAL A 33 -11.30 6.83 -12.55
CA VAL A 33 -11.75 5.93 -13.64
C VAL A 33 -12.66 4.82 -13.12
N PHE A 34 -12.25 4.15 -12.03
CA PHE A 34 -12.97 3.01 -11.48
C PHE A 34 -14.32 3.42 -10.87
N ASP A 35 -14.41 4.60 -10.26
CA ASP A 35 -15.66 5.12 -9.71
C ASP A 35 -16.63 5.48 -10.84
N LEU A 36 -16.14 6.16 -11.88
CA LEU A 36 -16.94 6.51 -13.05
C LEU A 36 -17.55 5.26 -13.71
N LEU A 37 -16.76 4.20 -13.86
CA LEU A 37 -17.22 2.92 -14.41
C LEU A 37 -18.20 2.18 -13.49
N ALA A 38 -18.11 2.38 -12.17
CA ALA A 38 -19.03 1.75 -11.21
C ALA A 38 -20.39 2.49 -11.13
N GLU A 39 -20.38 3.81 -11.33
CA GLU A 39 -21.59 4.65 -11.31
C GLU A 39 -22.36 4.61 -12.65
N ALA A 40 -21.69 4.24 -13.73
CA ALA A 40 -22.32 4.12 -15.04
C ALA A 40 -23.34 2.96 -15.10
N PRO A 41 -24.45 3.11 -15.86
CA PRO A 41 -25.46 2.06 -16.02
C PRO A 41 -24.98 0.84 -16.83
N GLY A 42 -23.77 0.92 -17.40
CA GLY A 42 -23.15 -0.12 -18.22
C GLY A 42 -21.73 0.28 -18.61
N PRO A 43 -21.05 -0.55 -19.42
CA PRO A 43 -19.66 -0.30 -19.79
C PRO A 43 -19.55 0.95 -20.67
N LEU A 44 -18.44 1.69 -20.52
CA LEU A 44 -18.22 2.98 -21.18
C LEU A 44 -17.16 2.88 -22.28
N ASP A 45 -17.32 3.64 -23.36
CA ASP A 45 -16.26 3.79 -24.36
C ASP A 45 -15.21 4.83 -23.94
N VAL A 46 -14.11 4.91 -24.69
CA VAL A 46 -13.00 5.85 -24.42
C VAL A 46 -13.50 7.30 -24.31
N ALA A 47 -14.40 7.71 -25.20
CA ALA A 47 -14.89 9.09 -25.26
C ALA A 47 -15.71 9.44 -24.01
N ALA A 48 -16.58 8.52 -23.57
CA ALA A 48 -17.35 8.69 -22.34
C ALA A 48 -16.46 8.74 -21.10
N VAL A 49 -15.43 7.88 -21.01
CA VAL A 49 -14.48 7.91 -19.89
C VAL A 49 -13.68 9.20 -19.90
N ALA A 50 -13.11 9.58 -21.04
CA ALA A 50 -12.28 10.78 -21.19
C ALA A 50 -13.04 12.06 -20.79
N ALA A 51 -14.32 12.16 -21.20
CA ALA A 51 -15.19 13.25 -20.79
C ALA A 51 -15.49 13.22 -19.29
N GLY A 52 -15.77 12.06 -18.71
CA GLY A 52 -16.12 11.92 -17.30
C GLY A 52 -14.96 12.16 -16.32
N VAL A 53 -13.72 11.92 -16.74
CA VAL A 53 -12.50 12.18 -15.93
C VAL A 53 -11.74 13.44 -16.38
N GLU A 54 -12.32 14.23 -17.28
CA GLU A 54 -11.75 15.49 -17.80
C GLU A 54 -10.33 15.33 -18.37
N ALA A 55 -10.09 14.28 -19.15
CA ALA A 55 -8.79 13.94 -19.72
C ALA A 55 -8.80 13.88 -21.26
N SER A 56 -7.60 13.86 -21.86
CA SER A 56 -7.47 13.72 -23.31
C SER A 56 -7.90 12.33 -23.79
N SER A 57 -8.62 12.25 -24.91
CA SER A 57 -9.03 10.97 -25.53
C SER A 57 -7.86 9.99 -25.69
N HIS A 58 -6.72 10.46 -26.21
CA HIS A 58 -5.54 9.62 -26.45
C HIS A 58 -4.92 9.10 -25.15
N GLY A 59 -4.72 9.96 -24.15
CA GLY A 59 -4.18 9.54 -22.86
C GLY A 59 -5.11 8.58 -22.12
N THR A 60 -6.42 8.81 -22.19
CA THR A 60 -7.43 7.92 -21.59
C THR A 60 -7.42 6.55 -22.26
N GLU A 61 -7.35 6.48 -23.59
CA GLU A 61 -7.26 5.20 -24.32
C GLU A 61 -6.03 4.39 -23.87
N LEU A 62 -4.85 5.02 -23.86
CA LEU A 62 -3.61 4.37 -23.39
C LEU A 62 -3.73 3.87 -21.94
N LEU A 63 -4.32 4.68 -21.06
CA LEU A 63 -4.50 4.32 -19.66
C LEU A 63 -5.46 3.12 -19.50
N LEU A 64 -6.60 3.16 -20.20
CA LEU A 64 -7.62 2.12 -20.14
C LEU A 64 -7.09 0.79 -20.71
N ASP A 65 -6.43 0.82 -21.87
CA ASP A 65 -5.86 -0.37 -22.49
C ASP A 65 -4.73 -0.97 -21.64
N THR A 66 -3.94 -0.12 -20.98
CA THR A 66 -2.94 -0.59 -20.02
C THR A 66 -3.61 -1.22 -18.80
N CYS A 67 -4.67 -0.61 -18.25
CA CYS A 67 -5.45 -1.20 -17.16
C CYS A 67 -6.11 -2.53 -17.53
N VAL A 68 -6.54 -2.72 -18.79
CA VAL A 68 -7.00 -4.02 -19.29
C VAL A 68 -5.86 -5.04 -19.30
N SER A 69 -4.69 -4.66 -19.81
CA SER A 69 -3.50 -5.51 -19.84
C SER A 69 -3.02 -5.92 -18.43
N LEU A 70 -3.19 -5.02 -17.45
CA LEU A 70 -2.93 -5.25 -16.03
C LEU A 70 -4.06 -6.01 -15.32
N LYS A 71 -5.14 -6.39 -16.03
CA LYS A 71 -6.33 -7.08 -15.50
C LYS A 71 -7.05 -6.29 -14.41
N LEU A 72 -6.94 -4.97 -14.43
CA LEU A 72 -7.71 -4.06 -13.57
C LEU A 72 -9.08 -3.79 -14.19
N LEU A 73 -9.15 -3.69 -15.52
CA LEU A 73 -10.39 -3.53 -16.28
C LEU A 73 -10.60 -4.72 -17.21
N LYS A 74 -11.85 -4.93 -17.61
CA LYS A 74 -12.21 -5.82 -18.71
C LYS A 74 -12.79 -4.98 -19.86
N VAL A 75 -12.65 -5.48 -21.08
CA VAL A 75 -13.06 -4.77 -22.29
C VAL A 75 -13.88 -5.68 -23.20
N GLU A 76 -14.95 -5.14 -23.77
CA GLU A 76 -15.75 -5.78 -24.80
C GLU A 76 -15.77 -4.92 -26.07
N THR A 77 -15.70 -5.56 -27.23
CA THR A 77 -15.84 -4.86 -28.50
C THR A 77 -17.27 -4.98 -29.02
N ARG A 78 -17.95 -3.85 -29.19
CA ARG A 78 -19.32 -3.78 -29.76
C ARG A 78 -19.31 -2.87 -30.99
N ALA A 79 -19.69 -3.40 -32.14
CA ALA A 79 -19.71 -2.69 -33.42
C ALA A 79 -18.39 -1.93 -33.74
N GLY A 80 -17.25 -2.55 -33.43
CA GLY A 80 -15.93 -1.97 -33.68
C GLY A 80 -15.45 -0.93 -32.66
N LYS A 81 -16.19 -0.70 -31.57
CA LYS A 81 -15.79 0.16 -30.45
C LYS A 81 -15.49 -0.64 -29.19
N ALA A 82 -14.45 -0.24 -28.45
CA ALA A 82 -14.11 -0.80 -27.15
C ALA A 82 -14.98 -0.19 -26.04
N PHE A 83 -15.50 -1.04 -25.17
CA PHE A 83 -16.28 -0.67 -23.99
C PHE A 83 -15.65 -1.30 -22.76
N TYR A 84 -15.32 -0.48 -21.77
CA TYR A 84 -14.57 -0.85 -20.58
C TYR A 84 -15.49 -0.95 -19.38
N GLU A 85 -15.15 -1.86 -18.47
CA GLU A 85 -15.87 -2.10 -17.22
C GLU A 85 -14.90 -2.59 -16.14
N ASN A 86 -15.28 -2.39 -14.88
CA ASN A 86 -14.52 -2.88 -13.74
C ASN A 86 -14.43 -4.41 -13.71
N THR A 87 -13.29 -4.93 -13.26
CA THR A 87 -13.14 -6.34 -12.88
C THR A 87 -13.65 -6.55 -11.45
N GLU A 88 -13.71 -7.81 -10.98
CA GLU A 88 -13.95 -8.10 -9.56
C GLU A 88 -12.92 -7.42 -8.65
N LEU A 89 -11.64 -7.42 -9.04
CA LEU A 89 -10.56 -6.76 -8.30
C LEU A 89 -10.79 -5.26 -8.20
N SER A 90 -11.00 -4.57 -9.33
CA SER A 90 -11.18 -3.12 -9.29
C SER A 90 -12.48 -2.72 -8.60
N SER A 91 -13.55 -3.52 -8.75
CA SER A 91 -14.81 -3.29 -8.04
C SER A 91 -14.63 -3.39 -6.53
N ALA A 92 -13.91 -4.42 -6.06
CA ALA A 92 -13.70 -4.69 -4.63
C ALA A 92 -12.71 -3.71 -3.97
N TYR A 93 -11.65 -3.31 -4.65
CA TYR A 93 -10.54 -2.58 -4.02
C TYR A 93 -10.31 -1.16 -4.56
N LEU A 94 -10.83 -0.82 -5.74
CA LEU A 94 -10.50 0.43 -6.44
C LEU A 94 -11.72 1.36 -6.64
N THR A 95 -12.88 1.03 -6.07
CA THR A 95 -14.05 1.92 -6.01
C THR A 95 -14.21 2.49 -4.61
N ARG A 96 -14.64 3.75 -4.49
CA ARG A 96 -14.83 4.43 -3.19
C ARG A 96 -16.02 3.89 -2.40
N VAL A 97 -17.02 3.34 -3.07
CA VAL A 97 -18.22 2.79 -2.43
C VAL A 97 -17.97 1.42 -1.79
N SER A 98 -16.90 0.73 -2.19
CA SER A 98 -16.58 -0.59 -1.64
C SER A 98 -16.11 -0.48 -0.18
N PRO A 99 -16.60 -1.35 0.72
CA PRO A 99 -16.13 -1.39 2.10
C PRO A 99 -14.67 -1.82 2.24
N THR A 100 -14.08 -2.45 1.20
CA THR A 100 -12.68 -2.88 1.16
C THR A 100 -11.80 -1.99 0.28
N SER A 101 -12.27 -0.78 -0.05
CA SER A 101 -11.54 0.17 -0.89
C SER A 101 -10.13 0.44 -0.38
N GLN A 102 -9.17 0.52 -1.30
CA GLN A 102 -7.76 0.87 -1.07
C GLN A 102 -7.39 2.18 -1.79
N CYS A 103 -8.38 2.94 -2.26
CA CYS A 103 -8.16 4.13 -3.07
C CYS A 103 -7.41 5.24 -2.33
N SER A 104 -7.66 5.44 -1.04
CA SER A 104 -6.98 6.49 -0.27
C SER A 104 -5.51 6.12 -0.09
N LEU A 105 -5.24 4.83 0.18
CA LEU A 105 -3.90 4.28 0.26
C LEU A 105 -3.13 4.48 -1.05
N LEU A 106 -3.69 4.05 -2.19
CA LEU A 106 -3.01 4.16 -3.49
C LEU A 106 -2.74 5.62 -3.88
N LYS A 107 -3.67 6.54 -3.61
CA LYS A 107 -3.45 7.98 -3.82
C LYS A 107 -2.36 8.53 -2.91
N TYR A 108 -2.29 8.09 -1.65
CA TYR A 108 -1.23 8.49 -0.73
C TYR A 108 0.13 7.99 -1.22
N LEU A 109 0.23 6.70 -1.58
CA LEU A 109 1.47 6.11 -2.11
C LEU A 109 1.96 6.84 -3.36
N GLY A 110 1.08 7.17 -4.31
CA GLY A 110 1.45 7.90 -5.53
C GLY A 110 1.91 9.33 -5.29
N ARG A 111 1.30 10.04 -4.33
CA ARG A 111 1.60 11.46 -4.08
C ARG A 111 2.76 11.71 -3.12
N THR A 112 3.03 10.76 -2.23
CA THR A 112 4.05 10.92 -1.18
C THR A 112 5.16 9.91 -1.33
N SER A 113 4.87 8.64 -1.07
CA SER A 113 5.88 7.58 -1.03
C SER A 113 6.64 7.47 -2.36
N TYR A 114 5.96 7.51 -3.50
CA TYR A 114 6.61 7.44 -4.81
C TYR A 114 7.66 8.54 -5.01
N GLY A 115 7.38 9.77 -4.57
CA GLY A 115 8.33 10.88 -4.60
C GLY A 115 9.56 10.60 -3.75
N CYS A 116 9.37 10.17 -2.50
CA CYS A 116 10.48 9.85 -1.59
C CYS A 116 11.35 8.70 -2.12
N TRP A 117 10.75 7.69 -2.75
CA TRP A 117 11.47 6.56 -3.35
C TRP A 117 12.38 6.98 -4.52
N GLY A 118 12.11 8.13 -5.15
CA GLY A 118 13.04 8.75 -6.11
C GLY A 118 14.41 9.09 -5.51
N HIS A 119 14.49 9.24 -4.18
CA HIS A 119 15.70 9.54 -3.42
C HIS A 119 16.25 8.32 -2.65
N LEU A 120 15.82 7.09 -2.97
CA LEU A 120 16.22 5.88 -2.26
C LEU A 120 17.74 5.70 -2.17
N ALA A 121 18.49 6.02 -3.24
CA ALA A 121 19.93 5.87 -3.24
C ALA A 121 20.62 6.75 -2.17
N ASP A 122 20.12 7.96 -1.97
CA ASP A 122 20.63 8.88 -0.95
C ASP A 122 20.19 8.45 0.45
N ALA A 123 18.93 8.00 0.59
CA ALA A 123 18.46 7.39 1.85
C ALA A 123 19.33 6.22 2.30
N VAL A 124 19.77 5.37 1.36
CA VAL A 124 20.68 4.24 1.64
C VAL A 124 22.08 4.72 2.00
N ARG A 125 22.60 5.77 1.34
CA ARG A 125 23.94 6.32 1.63
C ARG A 125 23.99 7.00 2.98
N GLU A 126 22.94 7.75 3.32
CA GLU A 126 22.89 8.63 4.48
C GLU A 126 22.26 7.95 5.69
N GLY A 127 21.47 6.90 5.48
CA GLY A 127 20.82 6.15 6.56
C GLY A 127 19.68 6.90 7.23
N LYS A 128 18.99 7.81 6.52
CA LYS A 128 17.88 8.63 7.05
C LYS A 128 16.80 8.88 5.98
N ASN A 129 15.68 9.44 6.43
CA ASN A 129 14.57 9.80 5.55
C ASN A 129 14.88 11.00 4.64
N GLN A 130 14.07 11.16 3.59
CA GLN A 130 14.27 12.15 2.52
C GLN A 130 13.15 13.20 2.40
N TYR A 131 12.45 13.51 3.50
CA TYR A 131 11.33 14.47 3.48
C TYR A 131 11.77 15.88 3.09
N LEU A 132 12.94 16.32 3.55
CA LEU A 132 13.48 17.64 3.25
C LEU A 132 13.83 17.75 1.76
N GLU A 133 14.46 16.73 1.20
CA GLU A 133 14.89 16.70 -0.20
C GLU A 133 13.70 16.55 -1.16
N THR A 134 12.68 15.79 -0.75
CA THR A 134 11.51 15.51 -1.60
C THR A 134 10.48 16.66 -1.56
N PHE A 135 10.22 17.23 -0.38
CA PHE A 135 9.12 18.19 -0.19
C PHE A 135 9.57 19.56 0.33
N GLY A 136 10.85 19.77 0.63
CA GLY A 136 11.34 21.00 1.23
C GLY A 136 10.91 21.19 2.68
N VAL A 137 10.46 20.12 3.36
CA VAL A 137 9.92 20.17 4.74
C VAL A 137 10.91 19.51 5.71
N PRO A 138 11.39 20.21 6.75
CA PRO A 138 12.22 19.60 7.79
C PRO A 138 11.47 18.48 8.52
N ALA A 139 12.17 17.38 8.81
CA ALA A 139 11.63 16.20 9.46
C ALA A 139 12.28 15.89 10.82
N GLU A 140 12.70 16.93 11.56
CA GLU A 140 13.16 16.78 12.95
C GLU A 140 12.05 16.27 13.88
N ASP A 141 10.82 16.70 13.61
CA ASP A 141 9.61 16.04 14.11
C ASP A 141 8.91 15.37 12.92
N LEU A 142 9.08 14.05 12.85
CA LEU A 142 8.61 13.21 11.76
C LEU A 142 7.11 13.41 11.46
N PHE A 143 6.25 13.47 12.48
CA PHE A 143 4.81 13.58 12.24
C PHE A 143 4.40 14.98 11.79
N THR A 144 5.15 16.01 12.17
CA THR A 144 4.95 17.35 11.61
C THR A 144 5.29 17.38 10.12
N ALA A 145 6.32 16.65 9.67
CA ALA A 145 6.63 16.51 8.25
C ALA A 145 5.60 15.66 7.47
N ILE A 146 5.12 14.56 8.07
CA ILE A 146 4.05 13.71 7.49
C ILE A 146 2.74 14.52 7.38
N TYR A 147 2.42 15.33 8.38
CA TYR A 147 1.19 16.13 8.47
C TYR A 147 1.40 17.59 8.04
N ARG A 148 2.25 17.83 7.04
CA ARG A 148 2.65 19.17 6.58
C ARG A 148 1.48 20.08 6.16
N SER A 149 0.29 19.52 5.93
CA SER A 149 -0.96 20.26 5.77
C SER A 149 -2.15 19.50 6.34
N GLU A 150 -3.26 20.20 6.62
CA GLU A 150 -4.50 19.57 7.09
C GLU A 150 -5.05 18.55 6.09
N GLY A 151 -5.00 18.87 4.79
CA GLY A 151 -5.45 17.98 3.73
C GLY A 151 -4.64 16.68 3.66
N GLU A 152 -3.33 16.77 3.87
CA GLU A 152 -2.45 15.61 3.85
C GLU A 152 -2.54 14.77 5.10
N ARG A 153 -2.72 15.40 6.27
CA ARG A 153 -3.07 14.67 7.50
C ARG A 153 -4.33 13.85 7.30
N LEU A 154 -5.39 14.45 6.73
CA LEU A 154 -6.64 13.74 6.46
C LEU A 154 -6.44 12.61 5.42
N GLN A 155 -5.63 12.85 4.39
CA GLN A 155 -5.31 11.83 3.39
C GLN A 155 -4.52 10.66 4.01
N PHE A 156 -3.53 10.93 4.87
CA PHE A 156 -2.77 9.93 5.61
C PHE A 156 -3.69 9.08 6.50
N MET A 157 -4.54 9.73 7.31
CA MET A 157 -5.46 9.02 8.21
C MET A 157 -6.38 8.07 7.45
N ARG A 158 -6.92 8.51 6.31
CA ARG A 158 -7.77 7.66 5.44
C ARG A 158 -6.97 6.52 4.82
N ALA A 159 -5.77 6.80 4.32
CA ALA A 159 -4.89 5.79 3.72
C ALA A 159 -4.55 4.64 4.68
N LEU A 160 -4.22 4.96 5.93
CA LEU A 160 -3.92 3.93 6.94
C LEU A 160 -5.17 3.15 7.36
N GLN A 161 -6.35 3.77 7.33
CA GLN A 161 -7.60 3.10 7.65
C GLN A 161 -7.99 2.05 6.59
N ASP A 162 -7.76 2.32 5.30
CA ASP A 162 -8.10 1.43 4.20
C ASP A 162 -7.55 0.01 4.41
N VAL A 163 -6.31 -0.11 4.90
CA VAL A 163 -5.61 -1.38 5.14
C VAL A 163 -6.38 -2.32 6.07
N TRP A 164 -7.02 -1.78 7.10
CA TRP A 164 -7.69 -2.55 8.14
C TRP A 164 -9.02 -3.13 7.68
N SER A 165 -9.63 -2.57 6.64
CA SER A 165 -10.85 -3.14 6.04
C SER A 165 -10.64 -4.57 5.52
N VAL A 166 -9.42 -4.89 5.11
CA VAL A 166 -9.03 -6.22 4.59
C VAL A 166 -8.30 -7.03 5.65
N ASN A 167 -7.31 -6.43 6.33
CA ASN A 167 -6.42 -7.18 7.23
C ASN A 167 -6.92 -7.26 8.67
N GLY A 168 -7.80 -6.35 9.10
CA GLY A 168 -8.16 -6.14 10.50
C GLY A 168 -8.71 -7.39 11.18
N ARG A 169 -9.57 -8.15 10.50
CA ARG A 169 -10.11 -9.41 11.06
C ARG A 169 -9.00 -10.40 11.38
N SER A 170 -8.05 -10.61 10.47
CA SER A 170 -7.00 -11.63 10.62
C SER A 170 -6.13 -11.39 11.85
N VAL A 171 -5.75 -10.14 12.09
CA VAL A 171 -4.88 -9.74 13.21
C VAL A 171 -5.64 -9.70 14.54
N LEU A 172 -6.88 -9.20 14.55
CA LEU A 172 -7.70 -9.13 15.77
C LEU A 172 -8.16 -10.51 16.26
N THR A 173 -8.31 -11.48 15.35
CA THR A 173 -8.63 -12.87 15.70
C THR A 173 -7.41 -13.76 15.86
N ALA A 174 -6.19 -13.21 15.73
CA ALA A 174 -4.97 -14.00 15.87
C ALA A 174 -4.89 -14.60 17.29
N PHE A 175 -5.31 -13.86 18.31
CA PHE A 175 -5.39 -14.31 19.70
C PHE A 175 -6.83 -14.24 20.21
N ASP A 176 -7.16 -15.05 21.21
CA ASP A 176 -8.40 -14.86 21.96
C ASP A 176 -8.23 -13.64 22.88
N LEU A 177 -8.83 -12.53 22.47
CA LEU A 177 -8.77 -11.27 23.20
C LEU A 177 -9.96 -11.09 24.18
N SER A 178 -10.87 -12.06 24.29
CA SER A 178 -12.07 -11.96 25.14
C SER A 178 -11.75 -11.78 26.63
N GLY A 179 -10.58 -12.24 27.07
CA GLY A 179 -10.05 -12.04 28.42
C GLY A 179 -9.61 -10.60 28.74
N PHE A 180 -9.60 -9.69 27.76
CA PHE A 180 -9.24 -8.28 27.93
C PHE A 180 -10.48 -7.40 27.74
N PRO A 181 -11.34 -7.23 28.76
CA PRO A 181 -12.62 -6.52 28.63
C PRO A 181 -12.48 -5.01 28.42
N ARG A 182 -11.27 -4.47 28.60
CA ARG A 182 -10.93 -3.06 28.36
C ARG A 182 -9.68 -3.03 27.51
N MET A 183 -9.78 -2.44 26.33
CA MET A 183 -8.68 -2.25 25.41
C MET A 183 -8.50 -0.75 25.19
N CYS A 184 -7.26 -0.32 25.14
CA CYS A 184 -6.90 1.00 24.66
C CYS A 184 -6.04 0.77 23.43
N ASP A 185 -6.43 1.36 22.31
CA ASP A 185 -5.52 1.52 21.19
C ASP A 185 -4.49 2.57 21.62
N LEU A 186 -3.41 2.07 22.24
CA LEU A 186 -2.34 2.70 23.05
C LEU A 186 -2.48 2.63 24.60
N GLY A 187 -1.90 1.58 25.20
CA GLY A 187 -1.04 1.71 26.40
C GLY A 187 -1.55 1.36 27.82
N GLY A 188 -2.06 0.15 28.10
CA GLY A 188 -2.14 -0.35 29.49
C GLY A 188 -2.69 -1.77 29.70
N GLY A 189 -1.92 -2.63 30.39
CA GLY A 189 -2.24 -4.03 30.71
C GLY A 189 -1.33 -5.01 29.95
N GLY A 190 -1.80 -5.50 28.81
CA GLY A 190 -1.00 -6.20 27.79
C GLY A 190 -0.90 -5.38 26.50
N ILE A 191 0.00 -5.75 25.60
CA ILE A 191 0.17 -5.08 24.30
C ILE A 191 -0.07 -6.09 23.19
N LEU A 192 -0.94 -5.73 22.25
CA LEU A 192 -1.05 -6.36 20.94
C LEU A 192 -0.35 -5.45 19.92
N VAL A 193 0.76 -5.92 19.35
CA VAL A 193 1.47 -5.24 18.26
C VAL A 193 1.03 -5.88 16.95
N ILE A 194 0.63 -5.05 15.98
CA ILE A 194 0.20 -5.48 14.65
C ILE A 194 1.21 -4.93 13.64
N GLU A 195 2.06 -5.79 13.11
CA GLU A 195 3.21 -5.39 12.27
C GLU A 195 3.54 -6.44 11.22
N SER A 196 4.23 -6.06 10.16
CA SER A 196 4.74 -7.01 9.18
C SER A 196 6.08 -7.60 9.66
N LEU A 197 6.14 -8.90 9.96
CA LEU A 197 7.32 -9.47 10.60
C LEU A 197 8.33 -10.01 9.59
N LEU A 198 9.59 -9.62 9.77
CA LEU A 198 10.71 -10.23 9.06
C LEU A 198 10.93 -11.67 9.55
N ASP A 199 11.36 -12.53 8.63
CA ASP A 199 11.96 -13.82 8.95
C ASP A 199 13.22 -13.60 9.80
N GLU A 200 13.58 -14.58 10.64
CA GLU A 200 14.68 -14.41 11.60
C GLU A 200 16.05 -14.16 10.93
N ASP A 201 16.22 -14.64 9.69
CA ASP A 201 17.42 -14.37 8.89
C ASP A 201 17.40 -12.99 8.21
N ARG A 202 16.30 -12.24 8.34
CA ARG A 202 16.02 -10.91 7.77
C ARG A 202 15.95 -10.87 6.24
N ARG A 203 15.80 -12.02 5.58
CA ARG A 203 15.82 -12.13 4.11
C ARG A 203 14.44 -12.22 3.47
N GLY A 204 13.39 -12.27 4.27
CA GLY A 204 12.03 -12.35 3.78
C GLY A 204 11.00 -11.98 4.84
N PRO A 205 9.72 -11.88 4.43
CA PRO A 205 9.27 -11.91 3.03
C PRO A 205 9.61 -10.59 2.30
N LEU A 206 9.68 -10.63 0.97
CA LEU A 206 10.09 -9.47 0.13
C LEU A 206 9.27 -8.21 0.43
N LEU A 207 7.95 -8.34 0.59
CA LEU A 207 7.08 -7.19 0.88
C LEU A 207 7.48 -6.49 2.19
N THR A 208 7.78 -7.26 3.24
CA THR A 208 8.25 -6.72 4.52
C THR A 208 9.62 -6.06 4.39
N GLN A 209 10.50 -6.57 3.52
CA GLN A 209 11.77 -5.89 3.24
C GLN A 209 11.55 -4.54 2.54
N LEU A 210 10.62 -4.47 1.59
CA LEU A 210 10.23 -3.22 0.94
C LEU A 210 9.60 -2.25 1.95
N TYR A 211 8.81 -2.73 2.90
CA TYR A 211 8.29 -1.90 4.00
C TYR A 211 9.42 -1.39 4.90
N SER A 212 10.44 -2.20 5.19
CA SER A 212 11.58 -1.74 5.98
C SER A 212 12.41 -0.69 5.24
N LEU A 213 12.57 -0.80 3.93
CA LEU A 213 13.18 0.26 3.11
C LEU A 213 12.28 1.50 3.06
N ASN A 214 10.96 1.30 3.02
CA ASN A 214 10.00 2.39 3.09
C ASN A 214 10.12 3.15 4.43
N MET A 215 10.33 2.43 5.54
CA MET A 215 10.60 3.02 6.84
C MET A 215 11.92 3.80 6.84
N LEU A 216 12.99 3.30 6.21
CA LEU A 216 14.23 4.07 6.06
C LEU A 216 14.00 5.37 5.26
N VAL A 217 13.28 5.29 4.15
CA VAL A 217 13.09 6.41 3.21
C VAL A 217 12.16 7.49 3.79
N GLN A 218 11.18 7.12 4.60
CA GLN A 218 10.13 8.03 5.08
C GLN A 218 10.14 8.25 6.59
N THR A 219 10.61 7.31 7.40
CA THR A 219 10.51 7.39 8.86
C THR A 219 11.89 7.31 9.51
N GLU A 220 11.92 7.05 10.82
CA GLU A 220 13.13 6.76 11.58
C GLU A 220 13.19 5.27 11.99
N GLY A 221 12.30 4.47 11.40
CA GLY A 221 12.01 3.11 11.81
C GLY A 221 12.58 2.04 10.88
N GLN A 222 12.14 0.81 11.15
CA GLN A 222 12.45 -0.38 10.36
C GLN A 222 11.47 -1.49 10.73
N GLU A 223 11.28 -2.45 9.82
CA GLU A 223 10.63 -3.71 10.18
C GLU A 223 11.59 -4.57 11.03
N ARG A 224 11.02 -5.51 11.79
CA ARG A 224 11.78 -6.28 12.77
C ARG A 224 11.34 -7.74 12.76
N THR A 225 12.25 -8.61 13.21
CA THR A 225 11.96 -10.03 13.42
C THR A 225 11.19 -10.23 14.72
N PRO A 226 10.48 -11.37 14.91
CA PRO A 226 9.86 -11.71 16.18
C PRO A 226 10.84 -11.62 17.36
N THR A 227 12.05 -12.17 17.21
CA THR A 227 13.09 -12.10 18.25
C THR A 227 13.46 -10.66 18.62
N HIS A 228 13.53 -9.76 17.63
CA HIS A 228 13.83 -8.35 17.92
C HIS A 228 12.69 -7.67 18.69
N TYR A 229 11.42 -7.89 18.32
CA TYR A 229 10.29 -7.42 19.12
C TYR A 229 10.27 -8.01 20.53
N HIS A 230 10.60 -9.30 20.68
CA HIS A 230 10.69 -9.94 21.98
C HIS A 230 11.72 -9.27 22.88
N MET A 231 12.91 -8.94 22.36
CA MET A 231 13.92 -8.20 23.12
C MET A 231 13.40 -6.83 23.55
N LEU A 232 12.86 -6.03 22.63
CA LEU A 232 12.33 -4.69 22.92
C LEU A 232 11.25 -4.72 24.00
N LEU A 233 10.25 -5.59 23.85
CA LEU A 233 9.13 -5.69 24.78
C LEU A 233 9.56 -6.26 26.14
N SER A 234 10.50 -7.20 26.15
CA SER A 234 11.04 -7.75 27.41
C SER A 234 11.85 -6.72 28.20
N SER A 235 12.65 -5.90 27.50
CA SER A 235 13.39 -4.79 28.11
C SER A 235 12.45 -3.72 28.67
N ALA A 236 11.26 -3.54 28.10
CA ALA A 236 10.20 -2.69 28.64
C ALA A 236 9.42 -3.34 29.82
N GLY A 237 9.78 -4.55 30.23
CA GLY A 237 9.21 -5.25 31.38
C GLY A 237 8.03 -6.17 31.07
N PHE A 238 7.67 -6.36 29.79
CA PHE A 238 6.67 -7.34 29.40
C PHE A 238 7.22 -8.76 29.41
N ARG A 239 6.32 -9.74 29.48
CA ARG A 239 6.53 -11.18 29.58
C ARG A 239 5.55 -11.91 28.66
N ASP A 240 5.64 -13.24 28.64
CA ASP A 240 4.75 -14.13 27.90
C ASP A 240 4.64 -13.81 26.40
N PHE A 241 5.79 -13.52 25.77
CA PHE A 241 5.85 -13.18 24.35
C PHE A 241 5.31 -14.30 23.48
N GLN A 242 4.34 -13.96 22.65
CA GLN A 242 3.77 -14.81 21.63
C GLN A 242 3.65 -14.02 20.34
N PHE A 243 3.86 -14.68 19.20
CA PHE A 243 3.57 -14.10 17.90
C PHE A 243 2.86 -15.11 17.02
N LYS A 244 2.08 -14.61 16.06
CA LYS A 244 1.39 -15.41 15.05
C LYS A 244 1.53 -14.77 13.70
N LYS A 245 2.07 -15.53 12.75
CA LYS A 245 1.95 -15.19 11.34
C LYS A 245 0.52 -15.44 10.88
N THR A 246 -0.13 -14.43 10.31
CA THR A 246 -1.55 -14.54 9.91
C THR A 246 -1.73 -15.14 8.51
N GLY A 247 -0.65 -15.16 7.71
CA GLY A 247 -0.71 -15.45 6.28
C GLY A 247 -1.17 -14.26 5.43
N ALA A 248 -1.48 -13.12 6.07
CA ALA A 248 -1.72 -11.83 5.43
C ALA A 248 -0.45 -10.95 5.49
N ILE A 249 -0.58 -9.65 5.17
CA ILE A 249 0.55 -8.70 5.19
C ILE A 249 1.03 -8.42 6.62
N TYR A 250 0.09 -8.34 7.56
CA TYR A 250 0.35 -7.99 8.96
C TYR A 250 0.17 -9.21 9.86
N ASP A 251 1.08 -9.34 10.80
CA ASP A 251 1.11 -10.36 11.82
C ASP A 251 0.74 -9.77 13.18
N ALA A 252 0.59 -10.63 14.19
CA ALA A 252 0.23 -10.21 15.53
C ALA A 252 1.23 -10.71 16.56
N VAL A 253 1.66 -9.82 17.45
CA VAL A 253 2.48 -10.12 18.62
C VAL A 253 1.70 -9.75 19.88
N LEU A 254 1.59 -10.68 20.82
CA LEU A 254 0.94 -10.47 22.11
C LEU A 254 1.96 -10.62 23.24
N VAL A 255 2.00 -9.62 24.13
CA VAL A 255 2.77 -9.66 25.38
C VAL A 255 1.91 -9.23 26.56
N ARG A 256 2.29 -9.67 27.76
CA ARG A 256 1.59 -9.40 29.02
C ARG A 256 2.55 -8.79 30.03
N LYS A 257 2.01 -8.18 31.08
CA LYS A 257 2.79 -7.66 32.20
C LYS A 257 2.53 -8.49 33.45
#